data_AF-A0A5C6XN25-F1
#
_entry.id   AF-A0A5C6XN25-F1
#
_cell.length_a   1.000
_cell.length_b   1.000
_cell.length_c   1.000
_cell.angle_alpha   90.00
_cell.angle_beta   90.00
_cell.angle_gamma   90.00
#
_symmetry.space_group_name_H-M   'P 1'
#
loop_
_entity.id
_entity.type
_entity.pdbx_description
1 polymer ?
#
loop_
_entity_poly.entity_id
_entity_poly.type
_entity_poly.pdbx_seq_one_letter_code
_entity_poly.pdbx_strand_id
1 'polypeptide(L)'
;MPLVSTPHALRLALLPLLAIVALASGTAACSPDNSRACEVDANCFVDERCIAGFCQFDPTPDAEDDAEENHTSADAEDDADTEAPDADANQPDTDANPCSPDLSICDNACVDLQQDPDYCGDCNTACSGEESCIGGTCTSELNINIIDSEPNTGFFNDLALDNDGYPHIVYYADASRELRYATFNGTEWQHAVIERDLPLTTSTRIYIDAQNTPQIAYIRATGTPTPVHATRTREGWEVSDVYFAGDGPLDFSRGIGGRPTLAFYEIPFMAPALFALGDEGWTSLDSPASDDTIAARAIAGDASTPLAIAYKSAVSELMLATYDTADSDWQQTTLATSLATANTLALTLSPTSSPAIATLNSQRDELLIFRRDGNAWSEERHPVGPTDTEVATGAISLTATDNALAAGLHISTTDHARVLKFNALTSDWLPLLHESAHADSNTSVAIDSQGRTHIIFVNPEGHLTYALLP
;
A
#
# COMPACT_ATOMS: atom_id res chain seq x y z
N MET A 1 25.18 68.61 27.31
CA MET A 1 24.83 69.10 28.67
C MET A 1 23.47 69.79 28.57
N PRO A 2 22.51 69.65 29.51
CA PRO A 2 22.61 69.12 30.88
C PRO A 2 21.45 68.14 31.33
N LEU A 3 21.60 67.59 32.56
CA LEU A 3 20.61 67.19 33.61
C LEU A 3 19.59 66.04 33.35
N VAL A 4 19.69 64.87 34.01
CA VAL A 4 19.31 64.46 35.39
C VAL A 4 17.83 64.02 35.56
N SER A 5 17.60 62.74 35.87
CA SER A 5 16.92 62.24 37.11
C SER A 5 16.36 60.80 36.97
N THR A 6 16.68 59.95 37.94
CA THR A 6 15.94 58.74 38.38
C THR A 6 14.89 59.15 39.46
N PRO A 7 14.12 58.27 40.16
CA PRO A 7 13.67 56.87 39.98
C PRO A 7 12.12 56.74 40.21
N HIS A 8 11.53 55.54 40.35
CA HIS A 8 10.56 55.18 41.43
C HIS A 8 10.27 53.66 41.45
N ALA A 9 10.09 53.13 42.67
CA ALA A 9 10.10 51.71 43.05
C ALA A 9 8.73 51.22 43.58
N LEU A 10 8.52 49.89 43.65
CA LEU A 10 7.84 49.06 44.69
C LEU A 10 7.27 47.77 44.05
N ARG A 11 7.77 46.55 44.32
CA ARG A 11 7.51 45.60 45.45
C ARG A 11 6.05 45.10 45.58
N LEU A 12 5.84 43.78 45.44
CA LEU A 12 5.11 42.83 46.34
C LEU A 12 5.18 41.39 45.72
N ALA A 13 5.89 40.40 46.30
CA ALA A 13 5.48 39.38 47.33
C ALA A 13 4.61 38.21 46.77
N LEU A 14 5.14 36.97 46.62
CA LEU A 14 5.15 35.80 47.55
C LEU A 14 3.72 35.24 47.83
N LEU A 15 3.34 33.97 47.60
CA LEU A 15 3.90 32.66 48.03
C LEU A 15 3.21 31.46 47.31
N PRO A 16 3.72 30.22 47.46
CA PRO A 16 3.31 28.99 46.79
C PRO A 16 2.31 28.15 47.62
N LEU A 17 1.66 27.16 47.00
CA LEU A 17 0.95 26.11 47.73
C LEU A 17 1.43 24.73 47.27
N LEU A 18 1.92 23.95 48.23
CA LEU A 18 2.36 22.57 48.13
C LEU A 18 1.50 21.76 49.12
N ALA A 19 0.82 20.71 48.67
CA ALA A 19 0.37 19.58 49.51
C ALA A 19 0.03 18.39 48.60
N ILE A 20 0.93 17.40 48.48
CA ILE A 20 0.94 16.10 49.19
C ILE A 20 0.11 15.01 48.46
N VAL A 21 0.87 14.17 47.73
CA VAL A 21 0.85 12.70 47.58
C VAL A 21 -0.43 11.93 47.90
N ALA A 22 -0.93 11.22 46.89
CA ALA A 22 -1.45 9.85 47.04
C ALA A 22 -0.83 8.96 45.96
N LEU A 23 -0.12 7.92 46.40
CA LEU A 23 0.33 6.79 45.58
C LEU A 23 -0.91 5.98 45.18
N ALA A 24 -1.10 5.77 43.88
CA ALA A 24 -1.84 4.64 43.34
C ALA A 24 -0.95 3.99 42.27
N SER A 25 -0.34 2.88 42.66
CA SER A 25 0.22 1.87 41.76
C SER A 25 -0.89 1.38 40.82
N GLY A 26 -0.71 1.63 39.53
CA GLY A 26 -1.53 1.07 38.46
C GLY A 26 -0.65 0.95 37.23
N THR A 27 -0.08 -0.24 37.05
CA THR A 27 0.55 -0.68 35.81
C THR A 27 -0.47 -0.55 34.67
N ALA A 28 -0.34 0.48 33.83
CA ALA A 28 -0.94 0.44 32.49
C ALA A 28 -0.01 -0.41 31.62
N ALA A 29 -0.19 -1.73 31.72
CA ALA A 29 0.28 -2.65 30.70
C ALA A 29 -0.61 -2.43 29.48
N CYS A 30 -0.07 -1.84 28.42
CA CYS A 30 -0.63 -1.99 27.08
C CYS A 30 -0.06 -3.27 26.48
N SER A 31 -0.94 -4.16 26.03
CA SER A 31 -0.73 -5.39 25.25
C SER A 31 -2.00 -5.62 24.42
N PRO A 32 -1.96 -6.32 23.28
CA PRO A 32 -1.71 -5.77 21.95
C PRO A 32 -2.99 -5.55 21.12
N ASP A 33 -4.18 -5.75 21.68
CA ASP A 33 -5.42 -5.75 20.89
C ASP A 33 -6.19 -4.44 21.08
N ASN A 34 -5.70 -3.33 20.52
CA ASN A 34 -6.45 -2.06 20.52
C ASN A 34 -6.99 -1.80 19.11
N SER A 35 -8.24 -2.14 18.78
CA SER A 35 -9.51 -1.64 19.34
C SER A 35 -9.65 -0.11 19.18
N ARG A 36 -10.53 0.30 18.26
CA ARG A 36 -10.96 1.69 18.06
C ARG A 36 -11.67 2.21 19.33
N ALA A 37 -11.47 3.49 19.63
CA ALA A 37 -12.23 4.16 20.69
C ALA A 37 -13.67 4.45 20.22
N CYS A 38 -14.65 4.25 21.10
CA CYS A 38 -16.08 4.46 20.82
C CYS A 38 -16.77 5.23 21.97
N GLU A 39 -17.85 5.94 21.68
CA GLU A 39 -18.71 6.58 22.69
C GLU A 39 -20.11 5.94 22.77
N VAL A 40 -20.54 5.28 21.69
CA VAL A 40 -21.82 4.57 21.54
C VAL A 40 -21.65 3.36 20.62
N ASP A 41 -22.56 2.39 20.71
CA ASP A 41 -22.50 1.12 19.95
C ASP A 41 -22.53 1.31 18.43
N ALA A 42 -23.18 2.37 17.94
CA ALA A 42 -23.21 2.71 16.51
C ALA A 42 -21.83 3.06 15.91
N ASN A 43 -20.80 3.23 16.76
CA ASN A 43 -19.42 3.48 16.35
C ASN A 43 -18.61 2.17 16.24
N CYS A 44 -19.23 1.01 16.50
CA CYS A 44 -18.64 -0.33 16.47
C CYS A 44 -19.21 -1.16 15.32
N PHE A 45 -18.56 -2.28 14.99
CA PHE A 45 -18.99 -3.15 13.88
C PHE A 45 -20.25 -3.94 14.22
N VAL A 46 -20.85 -4.59 13.21
CA VAL A 46 -21.93 -5.56 13.42
C VAL A 46 -21.41 -6.68 14.33
N ASP A 47 -22.18 -7.02 15.36
CA ASP A 47 -21.85 -7.96 16.45
C ASP A 47 -20.83 -7.47 17.50
N GLU A 48 -20.55 -6.15 17.54
CA GLU A 48 -19.78 -5.50 18.61
C GLU A 48 -20.60 -4.49 19.40
N ARG A 49 -20.19 -4.24 20.66
CA ARG A 49 -20.73 -3.18 21.50
C ARG A 49 -19.63 -2.28 22.06
N CYS A 50 -19.99 -1.04 22.31
CA CYS A 50 -19.10 -0.06 22.91
C CYS A 50 -19.05 -0.26 24.43
N ILE A 51 -18.03 -0.97 24.89
CA ILE A 51 -17.84 -1.30 26.30
C ILE A 51 -16.63 -0.53 26.83
N ALA A 52 -16.90 0.36 27.79
CA ALA A 52 -15.89 1.18 28.46
C ALA A 52 -15.01 2.01 27.51
N GLY A 53 -15.59 2.46 26.39
CA GLY A 53 -14.92 3.32 25.42
C GLY A 53 -14.20 2.57 24.29
N PHE A 54 -14.40 1.25 24.18
CA PHE A 54 -13.79 0.41 23.15
C PHE A 54 -14.80 -0.57 22.56
N CYS A 55 -14.71 -0.82 21.26
CA CYS A 55 -15.54 -1.81 20.60
C CYS A 55 -15.07 -3.22 20.97
N GLN A 56 -15.99 -4.05 21.45
CA GLN A 56 -15.74 -5.43 21.87
C GLN A 56 -16.81 -6.36 21.30
N PHE A 57 -16.38 -7.53 20.84
CA PHE A 57 -17.26 -8.59 20.34
C PHE A 57 -18.16 -9.13 21.46
N ASP A 58 -19.48 -9.15 21.22
CA ASP A 58 -20.46 -9.72 22.16
C ASP A 58 -21.04 -11.03 21.60
N PRO A 59 -20.60 -12.21 22.10
CA PRO A 59 -21.01 -13.50 21.56
C PRO A 59 -22.42 -13.94 21.99
N THR A 60 -23.22 -13.11 22.65
CA THR A 60 -24.60 -13.51 22.98
C THR A 60 -25.46 -13.49 21.71
N PRO A 61 -26.01 -14.63 21.27
CA PRO A 61 -27.07 -14.60 20.26
C PRO A 61 -28.28 -13.91 20.89
N ASP A 62 -28.87 -12.95 20.17
CA ASP A 62 -30.10 -12.29 20.57
C ASP A 62 -31.17 -13.33 20.93
N ALA A 63 -31.33 -13.56 22.23
CA ALA A 63 -32.38 -14.38 22.79
C ALA A 63 -33.57 -13.48 23.09
N GLU A 64 -34.63 -13.70 22.31
CA GLU A 64 -36.03 -13.49 22.63
C GLU A 64 -36.53 -12.04 22.68
N ASP A 65 -37.26 -11.66 21.64
CA ASP A 65 -38.56 -11.01 21.82
C ASP A 65 -39.60 -11.71 20.92
N ASP A 66 -40.07 -12.86 21.41
CA ASP A 66 -41.33 -13.46 20.97
C ASP A 66 -42.47 -12.58 21.50
N ALA A 67 -43.00 -11.72 20.65
CA ALA A 67 -44.33 -11.14 20.83
C ALA A 67 -45.19 -11.44 19.60
N GLU A 68 -46.07 -12.43 19.76
CA GLU A 68 -47.23 -12.68 18.91
C GLU A 68 -48.02 -11.39 18.68
N GLU A 69 -48.06 -10.88 17.44
CA GLU A 69 -49.22 -10.14 16.95
C GLU A 69 -49.69 -10.67 15.61
N ASN A 70 -50.74 -11.47 15.72
CA ASN A 70 -51.68 -11.83 14.69
C ASN A 70 -52.34 -10.56 14.11
N HIS A 71 -51.96 -10.13 12.91
CA HIS A 71 -52.76 -9.19 12.13
C HIS A 71 -53.06 -9.70 10.72
N THR A 72 -54.34 -9.99 10.55
CA THR A 72 -55.07 -10.30 9.33
C THR A 72 -55.12 -9.13 8.33
N SER A 73 -55.49 -9.48 7.10
CA SER A 73 -55.93 -8.65 5.94
C SER A 73 -54.83 -7.87 5.23
N ALA A 74 -54.42 -8.30 4.04
CA ALA A 74 -55.08 -8.04 2.75
C ALA A 74 -54.88 -6.59 2.31
N ASP A 75 -53.99 -6.38 1.34
CA ASP A 75 -54.19 -5.45 0.24
C ASP A 75 -53.47 -5.99 -1.00
N ALA A 76 -54.19 -5.91 -2.10
CA ALA A 76 -53.90 -6.51 -3.38
C ALA A 76 -53.47 -5.42 -4.39
N GLU A 77 -52.89 -5.90 -5.50
CA GLU A 77 -52.66 -5.22 -6.79
C GLU A 77 -51.48 -4.22 -6.75
N ASP A 78 -50.55 -4.16 -7.68
CA ASP A 78 -50.45 -4.54 -9.09
C ASP A 78 -48.91 -4.49 -9.36
N ASP A 79 -48.28 -5.42 -10.06
CA ASP A 79 -48.04 -5.24 -11.48
C ASP A 79 -47.68 -6.59 -12.11
N ALA A 80 -48.55 -7.06 -13.00
CA ALA A 80 -48.25 -8.07 -13.97
C ALA A 80 -47.46 -7.46 -15.14
N ASP A 81 -46.36 -8.09 -15.55
CA ASP A 81 -46.17 -8.51 -16.95
C ASP A 81 -44.97 -9.48 -17.05
N THR A 82 -45.24 -10.79 -17.03
CA THR A 82 -45.34 -11.67 -18.22
C THR A 82 -43.98 -12.08 -18.81
N GLU A 83 -43.37 -13.13 -18.26
CA GLU A 83 -42.73 -14.20 -19.05
C GLU A 83 -43.27 -15.55 -18.53
N ALA A 84 -43.50 -16.48 -19.46
CA ALA A 84 -44.33 -17.67 -19.30
C ALA A 84 -43.78 -18.70 -18.29
N PRO A 85 -44.64 -19.54 -17.67
CA PRO A 85 -44.17 -20.65 -16.85
C PRO A 85 -43.56 -21.72 -17.75
N ASP A 86 -42.26 -21.96 -17.58
CA ASP A 86 -41.61 -23.08 -18.25
C ASP A 86 -42.18 -24.39 -17.70
N ALA A 87 -42.71 -25.18 -18.62
CA ALA A 87 -43.38 -26.43 -18.34
C ALA A 87 -42.34 -27.57 -18.32
N ASP A 88 -41.45 -27.58 -17.33
CA ASP A 88 -40.73 -28.80 -16.92
C ASP A 88 -40.19 -28.71 -15.49
N ALA A 89 -41.08 -28.91 -14.50
CA ALA A 89 -40.69 -29.05 -13.10
C ALA A 89 -40.33 -30.49 -12.71
N ASN A 90 -39.77 -31.30 -13.62
CA ASN A 90 -39.34 -32.67 -13.33
C ASN A 90 -38.06 -33.14 -14.06
N GLN A 91 -37.16 -32.22 -14.43
CA GLN A 91 -35.75 -32.59 -14.62
C GLN A 91 -34.93 -32.16 -13.41
N PRO A 92 -34.07 -33.03 -12.86
CA PRO A 92 -33.00 -32.55 -11.99
C PRO A 92 -32.10 -31.67 -12.83
N ASP A 93 -31.94 -30.40 -12.44
CA ASP A 93 -30.88 -29.54 -12.93
C ASP A 93 -29.55 -30.27 -12.70
N THR A 94 -29.02 -30.84 -13.78
CA THR A 94 -27.77 -31.61 -13.76
C THR A 94 -26.55 -30.74 -14.06
N ASP A 95 -26.77 -29.43 -14.25
CA ASP A 95 -25.73 -28.47 -14.63
C ASP A 95 -25.66 -27.24 -13.71
N ALA A 96 -26.23 -27.31 -12.49
CA ALA A 96 -25.86 -26.35 -11.45
C ALA A 96 -24.48 -26.76 -10.90
N ASN A 97 -23.42 -26.05 -11.30
CA ASN A 97 -22.10 -26.23 -10.69
C ASN A 97 -22.26 -26.05 -9.15
N PRO A 98 -22.07 -27.11 -8.35
CA PRO A 98 -22.26 -27.04 -6.90
C PRO A 98 -21.08 -26.33 -6.21
N CYS A 99 -20.04 -25.99 -6.97
CA CYS A 99 -18.86 -25.31 -6.47
C CYS A 99 -19.06 -23.80 -6.40
N SER A 100 -18.33 -23.15 -5.49
CA SER A 100 -18.23 -21.69 -5.46
C SER A 100 -17.86 -21.14 -6.85
N PRO A 101 -18.30 -19.92 -7.20
CA PRO A 101 -17.74 -19.22 -8.33
C PRO A 101 -16.21 -19.21 -8.16
N ASP A 102 -15.49 -19.54 -9.23
CA ASP A 102 -14.02 -19.74 -9.33
C ASP A 102 -13.51 -21.18 -9.17
N LEU A 103 -14.35 -22.14 -8.78
CA LEU A 103 -13.95 -23.55 -8.66
C LEU A 103 -14.59 -24.43 -9.76
N SER A 104 -13.80 -25.41 -10.22
CA SER A 104 -14.23 -26.41 -11.21
C SER A 104 -14.43 -27.76 -10.57
N ILE A 105 -15.37 -28.55 -11.09
CA ILE A 105 -15.56 -29.92 -10.63
C ILE A 105 -14.52 -30.82 -11.31
N CYS A 106 -13.57 -31.33 -10.54
CA CYS A 106 -12.62 -32.37 -10.98
C CYS A 106 -12.75 -33.58 -10.04
N ASP A 107 -12.90 -34.77 -10.62
CA ASP A 107 -13.11 -36.03 -9.87
C ASP A 107 -14.15 -35.93 -8.74
N ASN A 108 -15.23 -35.19 -9.01
CA ASN A 108 -16.37 -35.00 -8.10
C ASN A 108 -16.03 -34.18 -6.83
N ALA A 109 -14.92 -33.44 -6.86
CA ALA A 109 -14.51 -32.43 -5.89
C ALA A 109 -14.42 -31.04 -6.56
N CYS A 110 -14.63 -29.98 -5.78
CA CYS A 110 -14.41 -28.61 -6.23
C CYS A 110 -12.93 -28.28 -6.08
N VAL A 111 -12.26 -28.05 -7.20
CA VAL A 111 -10.82 -27.73 -7.24
C VAL A 111 -10.60 -26.40 -7.94
N ASP A 112 -9.53 -25.72 -7.57
CA ASP A 112 -9.10 -24.50 -8.22
C ASP A 112 -8.10 -24.84 -9.33
N LEU A 113 -8.55 -24.81 -10.58
CA LEU A 113 -7.69 -25.09 -11.73
C LEU A 113 -6.55 -24.08 -11.87
N GLN A 114 -6.62 -22.91 -11.24
CA GLN A 114 -5.55 -21.92 -11.32
C GLN A 114 -4.36 -22.27 -10.44
N GLN A 115 -4.51 -23.20 -9.48
CA GLN A 115 -3.56 -23.37 -8.38
C GLN A 115 -3.35 -24.79 -7.90
N ASP A 116 -4.28 -25.70 -8.17
CA ASP A 116 -4.16 -27.07 -7.72
C ASP A 116 -3.05 -27.77 -8.55
N PRO A 117 -1.94 -28.19 -7.92
CA PRO A 117 -0.87 -28.87 -8.64
C PRO A 117 -1.30 -30.22 -9.19
N ASP A 118 -2.39 -30.81 -8.72
CA ASP A 118 -2.95 -32.05 -9.25
C ASP A 118 -3.96 -31.81 -10.40
N TYR A 119 -4.44 -30.57 -10.57
CA TYR A 119 -5.47 -30.17 -11.55
C TYR A 119 -5.20 -28.81 -12.23
N CYS A 120 -3.96 -28.54 -12.61
CA CYS A 120 -3.51 -27.25 -13.09
C CYS A 120 -3.95 -26.92 -14.53
N GLY A 121 -4.80 -25.90 -14.67
CA GLY A 121 -5.37 -25.43 -15.93
C GLY A 121 -6.53 -26.29 -16.43
N ASP A 122 -6.55 -27.58 -16.07
CA ASP A 122 -7.64 -28.52 -16.33
C ASP A 122 -7.64 -29.70 -15.35
N CYS A 123 -8.76 -30.44 -15.30
CA CYS A 123 -8.96 -31.57 -14.38
C CYS A 123 -8.05 -32.80 -14.60
N ASN A 124 -7.15 -32.79 -15.57
CA ASN A 124 -6.28 -33.92 -15.90
C ASN A 124 -4.80 -33.54 -15.93
N THR A 125 -4.46 -32.28 -15.63
CA THR A 125 -3.10 -31.79 -15.71
C THR A 125 -2.51 -31.67 -14.31
N ALA A 126 -1.71 -32.67 -13.92
CA ALA A 126 -0.91 -32.58 -12.71
C ALA A 126 0.50 -32.03 -13.03
N CYS A 127 0.94 -31.04 -12.27
CA CYS A 127 2.29 -30.50 -12.29
C CYS A 127 3.31 -31.57 -11.85
N SER A 128 4.49 -31.55 -12.47
CA SER A 128 5.56 -32.46 -12.04
C SER A 128 6.08 -32.04 -10.66
N GLY A 129 6.71 -32.95 -9.91
CA GLY A 129 6.86 -32.80 -8.45
C GLY A 129 7.59 -31.55 -7.92
N GLU A 130 8.36 -30.84 -8.74
CA GLU A 130 9.01 -29.57 -8.37
C GLU A 130 8.30 -28.33 -8.95
N GLU A 131 7.22 -28.53 -9.70
CA GLU A 131 6.43 -27.46 -10.32
C GLU A 131 5.25 -27.07 -9.44
N SER A 132 4.98 -25.76 -9.39
CA SER A 132 3.76 -25.21 -8.79
C SER A 132 2.76 -24.87 -9.89
N CYS A 133 1.46 -24.97 -9.59
CA CYS A 133 0.43 -24.49 -10.48
C CYS A 133 0.13 -23.02 -10.18
N ILE A 134 0.32 -22.13 -11.17
CA ILE A 134 0.08 -20.70 -11.01
C ILE A 134 -0.61 -20.18 -12.27
N GLY A 135 -1.82 -19.63 -12.12
CA GLY A 135 -2.62 -19.16 -13.25
C GLY A 135 -2.97 -20.27 -14.24
N GLY A 136 -3.15 -21.49 -13.73
CA GLY A 136 -3.48 -22.66 -14.54
C GLY A 136 -2.33 -23.18 -15.41
N THR A 137 -1.09 -22.81 -15.08
CA THR A 137 0.11 -23.30 -15.75
C THR A 137 1.11 -23.88 -14.74
N CYS A 138 1.58 -25.09 -14.99
CA CYS A 138 2.67 -25.69 -14.22
C CYS A 138 3.98 -24.98 -14.51
N THR A 139 4.65 -24.49 -13.46
CA THR A 139 5.93 -23.78 -13.57
C THR A 139 6.94 -24.29 -12.55
N SER A 140 8.16 -24.56 -13.01
CA SER A 140 9.32 -24.92 -12.18
C SER A 140 10.20 -23.70 -11.83
N GLU A 141 9.83 -22.51 -12.32
CA GLU A 141 10.62 -21.29 -12.15
C GLU A 141 10.16 -20.39 -11.00
N LEU A 142 9.17 -20.84 -10.22
CA LEU A 142 8.69 -20.11 -9.06
C LEU A 142 9.66 -20.28 -7.88
N ASN A 143 10.43 -19.23 -7.60
CA ASN A 143 11.32 -19.21 -6.44
C ASN A 143 10.70 -18.35 -5.32
N ILE A 144 9.93 -18.98 -4.43
CA ILE A 144 9.37 -18.34 -3.24
C ILE A 144 10.26 -18.64 -2.03
N ASN A 145 10.67 -17.60 -1.32
CA ASN A 145 11.48 -17.71 -0.12
C ASN A 145 10.93 -16.84 1.00
N ILE A 146 10.90 -17.39 2.22
CA ILE A 146 10.75 -16.59 3.43
C ILE A 146 12.07 -15.86 3.66
N ILE A 147 12.02 -14.53 3.63
CA ILE A 147 13.19 -13.67 3.80
C ILE A 147 13.43 -13.38 5.27
N ASP A 148 12.35 -13.17 6.02
CA ASP A 148 12.39 -12.97 7.46
C ASP A 148 11.20 -13.70 8.08
N SER A 149 11.50 -14.67 8.94
CA SER A 149 10.51 -15.53 9.60
C SER A 149 10.12 -15.03 10.99
N GLU A 150 10.49 -13.80 11.35
CA GLU A 150 9.93 -13.18 12.55
C GLU A 150 8.43 -12.93 12.33
N PRO A 151 7.55 -13.29 13.27
CA PRO A 151 6.13 -13.00 13.16
C PRO A 151 5.89 -11.50 13.00
N ASN A 152 4.85 -11.14 12.25
CA ASN A 152 4.46 -9.74 12.02
C ASN A 152 5.62 -8.91 11.46
N THR A 153 6.26 -9.43 10.40
CA THR A 153 7.40 -8.79 9.75
C THR A 153 7.16 -8.64 8.25
N GLY A 154 7.64 -7.52 7.71
CA GLY A 154 7.47 -7.19 6.29
C GLY A 154 6.48 -6.06 6.04
N PHE A 155 6.02 -5.37 7.08
CA PHE A 155 5.13 -4.23 6.94
C PHE A 155 5.81 -3.05 6.27
N PHE A 156 4.97 -2.21 5.62
CA PHE A 156 5.40 -1.00 4.94
C PHE A 156 6.58 -1.20 3.99
N ASN A 157 6.70 -2.40 3.42
CA ASN A 157 7.86 -2.80 2.64
C ASN A 157 7.95 -2.04 1.32
N ASP A 158 9.17 -2.00 0.79
CA ASP A 158 9.44 -1.58 -0.58
C ASP A 158 10.64 -2.34 -1.14
N LEU A 159 10.67 -2.48 -2.47
CA LEU A 159 11.62 -3.29 -3.23
C LEU A 159 12.26 -2.46 -4.34
N ALA A 160 13.57 -2.52 -4.43
CA ALA A 160 14.31 -2.04 -5.59
C ALA A 160 15.35 -3.08 -6.02
N LEU A 161 15.72 -3.05 -7.30
CA LEU A 161 16.77 -3.90 -7.84
C LEU A 161 18.05 -3.09 -8.01
N ASP A 162 19.20 -3.72 -7.78
CA ASP A 162 20.48 -3.14 -8.16
C ASP A 162 20.77 -3.32 -9.66
N ASN A 163 21.93 -2.82 -10.11
CA ASN A 163 22.33 -2.93 -11.52
C ASN A 163 22.54 -4.37 -12.01
N ASP A 164 22.73 -5.34 -11.10
CA ASP A 164 22.90 -6.76 -11.43
C ASP A 164 21.55 -7.51 -11.36
N GLY A 165 20.46 -6.81 -11.02
CA GLY A 165 19.11 -7.36 -10.90
C GLY A 165 18.85 -8.08 -9.58
N TYR A 166 19.71 -7.87 -8.58
CA TYR A 166 19.50 -8.42 -7.25
C TYR A 166 18.54 -7.57 -6.43
N PRO A 167 17.64 -8.19 -5.65
CA PRO A 167 16.66 -7.47 -4.84
C PRO A 167 17.26 -6.86 -3.57
N HIS A 168 16.78 -5.66 -3.28
CA HIS A 168 17.02 -4.88 -2.07
C HIS A 168 15.67 -4.48 -1.47
N ILE A 169 15.44 -4.89 -0.23
CA ILE A 169 14.16 -4.76 0.44
C ILE A 169 14.35 -3.92 1.69
N VAL A 170 13.52 -2.89 1.86
CA VAL A 170 13.31 -2.23 3.14
C VAL A 170 11.97 -2.68 3.70
N TYR A 171 11.90 -2.92 5.01
CA TYR A 171 10.69 -3.38 5.65
C TYR A 171 10.70 -3.12 7.15
N TYR A 172 9.52 -3.06 7.75
CA TYR A 172 9.34 -2.94 9.19
C TYR A 172 9.02 -4.31 9.82
N ALA A 173 9.73 -4.63 10.89
CA ALA A 173 9.49 -5.80 11.74
C ALA A 173 8.79 -5.33 13.03
N ASP A 174 7.50 -5.64 13.17
CA ASP A 174 6.68 -5.06 14.23
C ASP A 174 6.99 -5.64 15.60
N ALA A 175 7.19 -6.96 15.70
CA ALA A 175 7.48 -7.64 16.95
C ALA A 175 8.76 -7.10 17.63
N SER A 176 9.80 -6.82 16.85
CA SER A 176 11.06 -6.24 17.31
C SER A 176 11.10 -4.70 17.26
N ARG A 177 10.14 -4.06 16.60
CA ARG A 177 10.08 -2.59 16.40
C ARG A 177 11.31 -2.06 15.68
N GLU A 178 11.72 -2.73 14.61
CA GLU A 178 12.91 -2.43 13.84
C GLU A 178 12.57 -2.09 12.39
N LEU A 179 13.18 -1.03 11.87
CA LEU A 179 13.26 -0.84 10.42
C LEU A 179 14.48 -1.63 9.93
N ARG A 180 14.23 -2.57 9.02
CA ARG A 180 15.21 -3.54 8.53
C ARG A 180 15.42 -3.40 7.03
N TYR A 181 16.53 -3.96 6.62
CA TYR A 181 16.95 -4.07 5.24
C TYR A 181 17.41 -5.49 4.95
N ALA A 182 16.94 -6.07 3.86
CA ALA A 182 17.40 -7.35 3.33
C ALA A 182 17.90 -7.17 1.89
N THR A 183 18.99 -7.84 1.53
CA THR A 183 19.51 -7.85 0.16
C THR A 183 19.99 -9.24 -0.21
N PHE A 184 19.79 -9.63 -1.46
CA PHE A 184 20.27 -10.90 -1.97
C PHE A 184 21.59 -10.71 -2.72
N ASN A 185 22.63 -11.45 -2.38
CA ASN A 185 23.94 -11.31 -3.03
C ASN A 185 24.16 -12.29 -4.21
N GLY A 186 23.09 -12.93 -4.68
CA GLY A 186 23.14 -14.01 -5.67
C GLY A 186 23.24 -15.41 -5.07
N THR A 187 23.52 -15.54 -3.77
CA THR A 187 23.62 -16.84 -3.08
C THR A 187 22.83 -16.91 -1.79
N GLU A 188 22.80 -15.83 -1.01
CA GLU A 188 22.12 -15.76 0.28
C GLU A 188 21.50 -14.37 0.49
N TRP A 189 20.48 -14.34 1.34
CA TRP A 189 19.91 -13.11 1.88
C TRP A 189 20.76 -12.59 3.03
N GLN A 190 21.01 -11.29 3.03
CA GLN A 190 21.76 -10.58 4.06
C GLN A 190 20.88 -9.52 4.69
N HIS A 191 20.84 -9.50 6.02
CA HIS A 191 19.99 -8.60 6.79
C HIS A 191 20.79 -7.55 7.55
N ALA A 192 20.21 -6.37 7.69
CA ALA A 192 20.73 -5.31 8.54
C ALA A 192 19.59 -4.54 9.19
N VAL A 193 19.79 -4.14 10.45
CA VAL A 193 18.90 -3.19 11.12
C VAL A 193 19.33 -1.78 10.75
N ILE A 194 18.38 -0.98 10.24
CA ILE A 194 18.58 0.45 9.94
C ILE A 194 18.42 1.25 11.22
N GLU A 195 17.30 1.06 11.90
CA GLU A 195 16.97 1.77 13.13
C GLU A 195 16.12 0.89 14.06
N ARG A 196 16.24 1.14 15.36
CA ARG A 196 15.66 0.34 16.45
C ARG A 196 14.66 1.16 17.26
N ASP A 197 13.79 0.47 17.98
CA ASP A 197 12.81 1.04 18.90
C ASP A 197 11.80 1.98 18.22
N LEU A 198 11.65 1.85 16.89
CA LEU A 198 10.73 2.66 16.11
C LEU A 198 9.29 2.23 16.38
N PRO A 199 8.40 3.11 16.87
CA PRO A 199 6.98 2.81 16.85
C PRO A 199 6.52 2.66 15.40
N LEU A 200 5.45 1.87 15.19
CA LEU A 200 4.80 1.62 13.89
C LEU A 200 5.03 2.77 12.91
N THR A 201 5.94 2.52 11.97
CA THR A 201 6.31 3.49 10.94
C THR A 201 5.22 3.50 9.88
N THR A 202 4.99 4.61 9.20
CA THR A 202 4.08 4.60 8.05
C THR A 202 4.84 4.12 6.82
N SER A 203 4.92 4.91 5.76
CA SER A 203 5.59 4.52 4.52
C SER A 203 7.10 4.41 4.67
N THR A 204 7.65 3.36 4.07
CA THR A 204 9.06 3.27 3.73
C THR A 204 9.18 3.19 2.21
N ARG A 205 10.28 3.72 1.68
CA ARG A 205 10.60 3.70 0.25
C ARG A 205 12.07 3.45 0.05
N ILE A 206 12.42 2.72 -0.99
CA ILE A 206 13.80 2.46 -1.38
C ILE A 206 14.00 2.72 -2.87
N TYR A 207 15.15 3.28 -3.21
CA TYR A 207 15.72 3.12 -4.54
C TYR A 207 17.20 2.78 -4.43
N ILE A 208 17.73 2.16 -5.47
CA ILE A 208 19.17 1.86 -5.59
C ILE A 208 19.81 2.90 -6.51
N ASP A 209 20.84 3.59 -6.01
CA ASP A 209 21.57 4.57 -6.82
C ASP A 209 22.50 3.90 -7.84
N ALA A 210 23.10 4.71 -8.72
CA ALA A 210 23.99 4.19 -9.77
C ALA A 210 25.27 3.52 -9.24
N GLN A 211 25.54 3.56 -7.94
CA GLN A 211 26.67 2.90 -7.29
C GLN A 211 26.25 1.62 -6.56
N ASN A 212 25.01 1.14 -6.76
CA ASN A 212 24.39 0.04 -6.00
C ASN A 212 24.26 0.35 -4.50
N THR A 213 24.18 1.63 -4.12
CA THR A 213 23.95 2.02 -2.72
C THR A 213 22.46 2.19 -2.48
N PRO A 214 21.88 1.54 -1.46
CA PRO A 214 20.49 1.75 -1.10
C PRO A 214 20.29 3.16 -0.53
N GLN A 215 19.29 3.84 -1.07
CA GLN A 215 18.77 5.11 -0.58
C GLN A 215 17.36 4.83 -0.07
N ILE A 216 17.12 5.12 1.20
CA ILE A 216 15.89 4.75 1.90
C ILE A 216 15.29 6.00 2.50
N ALA A 217 13.97 6.13 2.41
CA ALA A 217 13.22 7.15 3.11
C ALA A 217 12.07 6.55 3.92
N TYR A 218 11.81 7.10 5.10
CA TYR A 218 10.72 6.68 5.98
C TYR A 218 10.25 7.81 6.90
N ILE A 219 9.09 7.65 7.52
CA ILE A 219 8.64 8.54 8.59
C ILE A 219 9.01 7.95 9.95
N ARG A 220 9.75 8.73 10.75
CA ARG A 220 9.96 8.44 12.17
C ARG A 220 8.83 9.07 12.99
N ALA A 221 8.10 8.24 13.73
CA ALA A 221 6.95 8.65 14.54
C ALA A 221 7.24 8.73 16.07
N THR A 222 8.51 8.90 16.47
CA THR A 222 8.89 9.11 17.88
C THR A 222 8.62 10.55 18.31
N GLY A 223 7.35 10.91 18.51
CA GLY A 223 6.91 12.28 18.78
C GLY A 223 6.30 12.91 17.54
N THR A 224 6.83 14.06 17.10
CA THR A 224 6.39 14.69 15.85
C THR A 224 6.85 13.86 14.65
N PRO A 225 5.94 13.40 13.78
CA PRO A 225 6.29 12.71 12.54
C PRO A 225 7.34 13.50 11.74
N THR A 226 8.47 12.85 11.45
CA THR A 226 9.61 13.47 10.79
C THR A 226 10.05 12.58 9.63
N PRO A 227 10.16 13.10 8.40
CA PRO A 227 10.76 12.36 7.30
C PRO A 227 12.25 12.17 7.55
N VAL A 228 12.72 10.96 7.27
CA VAL A 228 14.10 10.53 7.51
C VAL A 228 14.64 9.90 6.23
N HIS A 229 15.91 10.14 5.97
CA HIS A 229 16.67 9.49 4.93
C HIS A 229 17.78 8.63 5.54
N ALA A 230 17.95 7.42 5.02
CA ALA A 230 19.01 6.51 5.37
C ALA A 230 19.76 6.04 4.13
N THR A 231 21.08 5.94 4.24
CA THR A 231 21.94 5.38 3.21
C THR A 231 23.02 4.48 3.80
N ARG A 232 23.49 3.51 3.00
CA ARG A 232 24.50 2.55 3.45
C ARG A 232 25.90 3.11 3.22
N THR A 233 26.71 3.14 4.26
CA THR A 233 28.14 3.48 4.20
C THR A 233 29.01 2.27 4.55
N ARG A 234 30.34 2.46 4.52
CA ARG A 234 31.29 1.43 4.98
C ARG A 234 31.23 1.19 6.49
N GLU A 235 30.75 2.16 7.26
CA GLU A 235 30.70 2.11 8.73
C GLU A 235 29.35 1.63 9.27
N GLY A 236 28.33 1.56 8.41
CA GLY A 236 26.97 1.17 8.78
C GLY A 236 25.92 1.99 8.04
N TRP A 237 24.75 2.14 8.63
CA TRP A 237 23.72 3.06 8.13
C TRP A 237 24.03 4.48 8.59
N GLU A 238 24.05 5.42 7.65
CA GLU A 238 23.99 6.84 7.93
C GLU A 238 22.53 7.28 7.84
N VAL A 239 22.01 7.86 8.91
CA VAL A 239 20.61 8.26 9.06
C VAL A 239 20.55 9.76 9.32
N SER A 240 19.73 10.47 8.55
CA SER A 240 19.61 11.92 8.63
C SER A 240 18.15 12.37 8.58
N ASP A 241 17.81 13.34 9.43
CA ASP A 241 16.48 13.93 9.47
C ASP A 241 16.32 14.95 8.33
N VAL A 242 15.14 14.98 7.72
CA VAL A 242 14.71 16.10 6.89
C VAL A 242 14.22 17.19 7.85
N TYR A 243 14.73 18.42 7.72
CA TYR A 243 14.57 19.52 8.69
C TYR A 243 13.14 20.08 8.89
N PHE A 244 12.09 19.28 8.72
CA PHE A 244 10.69 19.68 8.82
C PHE A 244 9.81 18.53 9.33
N ALA A 245 8.73 18.86 10.02
CA ALA A 245 7.73 17.87 10.38
C ALA A 245 6.90 17.50 9.15
N GLY A 246 6.70 16.20 8.96
CA GLY A 246 5.99 15.66 7.80
C GLY A 246 5.11 14.52 8.24
N ASP A 247 3.86 14.55 7.80
CA ASP A 247 2.86 13.53 8.13
C ASP A 247 2.41 12.78 6.88
N GLY A 248 1.80 11.61 7.13
CA GLY A 248 1.22 10.76 6.11
C GLY A 248 2.23 9.89 5.36
N PRO A 249 1.77 9.24 4.27
CA PRO A 249 2.65 8.48 3.40
C PRO A 249 3.59 9.43 2.65
N LEU A 250 4.88 9.12 2.70
CA LEU A 250 5.89 9.76 1.86
C LEU A 250 6.04 8.99 0.56
N ASP A 251 6.53 9.69 -0.46
CA ASP A 251 7.10 9.04 -1.63
C ASP A 251 8.52 9.55 -1.90
N PHE A 252 9.33 8.71 -2.54
CA PHE A 252 10.76 8.92 -2.63
C PHE A 252 11.29 8.38 -3.95
N SER A 253 12.10 9.17 -4.63
CA SER A 253 12.71 8.75 -5.89
C SER A 253 14.08 9.37 -6.07
N ARG A 254 14.79 8.82 -7.06
CA ARG A 254 16.01 9.40 -7.57
C ARG A 254 15.66 10.60 -8.46
N GLY A 255 15.80 11.80 -7.91
CA GLY A 255 15.48 13.04 -8.63
C GLY A 255 16.59 13.56 -9.52
N ILE A 256 16.45 14.84 -9.89
CA ILE A 256 17.30 15.55 -10.84
C ILE A 256 18.77 15.49 -10.41
N GLY A 257 19.65 15.14 -11.34
CA GLY A 257 21.08 14.98 -11.07
C GLY A 257 21.41 13.79 -10.17
N GLY A 258 20.47 12.85 -10.01
CA GLY A 258 20.62 11.64 -9.20
C GLY A 258 20.45 11.86 -7.70
N ARG A 259 19.91 13.01 -7.28
CA ARG A 259 19.77 13.39 -5.88
C ARG A 259 18.55 12.74 -5.22
N PRO A 260 18.66 12.21 -3.99
CA PRO A 260 17.51 11.80 -3.20
C PRO A 260 16.44 12.89 -3.16
N THR A 261 15.23 12.57 -3.60
CA THR A 261 14.12 13.51 -3.66
C THR A 261 12.90 12.89 -3.00
N LEU A 262 12.27 13.66 -2.10
CA LEU A 262 11.20 13.21 -1.23
C LEU A 262 9.98 14.10 -1.42
N ALA A 263 8.81 13.49 -1.55
CA ALA A 263 7.51 14.16 -1.55
C ALA A 263 6.69 13.70 -0.35
N PHE A 264 6.15 14.64 0.42
CA PHE A 264 5.37 14.34 1.63
C PHE A 264 4.40 15.49 1.93
N TYR A 265 3.59 15.34 2.98
CA TYR A 265 2.70 16.39 3.44
C TYR A 265 3.33 17.11 4.64
N GLU A 266 3.64 18.39 4.48
CA GLU A 266 4.36 19.15 5.51
C GLU A 266 3.41 19.69 6.59
N ILE A 267 3.79 19.51 7.86
CA ILE A 267 3.08 20.05 9.02
C ILE A 267 3.95 21.15 9.65
N PRO A 268 3.37 22.30 10.06
CA PRO A 268 1.93 22.60 10.19
C PRO A 268 1.30 23.26 8.97
N PHE A 269 2.04 23.40 7.86
CA PHE A 269 1.56 24.13 6.68
C PHE A 269 0.39 23.44 5.97
N MET A 270 0.20 22.14 6.20
CA MET A 270 -0.86 21.35 5.59
C MET A 270 -0.80 21.44 4.06
N ALA A 271 0.41 21.30 3.51
CA ALA A 271 0.68 21.48 2.09
C ALA A 271 1.56 20.35 1.53
N PRO A 272 1.43 20.02 0.23
CA PRO A 272 2.36 19.11 -0.43
C PRO A 272 3.76 19.75 -0.48
N ALA A 273 4.75 19.02 -0.01
CA ALA A 273 6.14 19.44 0.01
C ALA A 273 7.00 18.53 -0.85
N LEU A 274 7.99 19.14 -1.52
CA LEU A 274 9.00 18.45 -2.30
C LEU A 274 10.38 18.92 -1.83
N PHE A 275 11.26 17.97 -1.51
CA PHE A 275 12.59 18.25 -0.98
C PHE A 275 13.63 17.39 -1.69
N ALA A 276 14.81 17.96 -1.95
CA ALA A 276 15.95 17.23 -2.51
C ALA A 276 17.19 17.36 -1.63
N LEU A 277 17.99 16.30 -1.56
CA LEU A 277 19.26 16.29 -0.84
C LEU A 277 20.37 16.83 -1.74
N GLY A 278 20.98 17.95 -1.34
CA GLY A 278 22.16 18.52 -1.95
C GLY A 278 23.40 18.44 -1.07
N ASP A 279 24.48 19.05 -1.54
CA ASP A 279 25.79 19.05 -0.85
C ASP A 279 25.75 19.80 0.51
N GLU A 280 24.82 20.73 0.66
CA GLU A 280 24.59 21.51 1.89
C GLU A 280 23.42 20.98 2.75
N GLY A 281 22.84 19.83 2.36
CA GLY A 281 21.69 19.21 3.03
C GLY A 281 20.38 19.33 2.24
N TRP A 282 19.26 19.14 2.94
CA TRP A 282 17.92 19.14 2.34
C TRP A 282 17.46 20.55 1.96
N THR A 283 16.99 20.71 0.72
CA THR A 283 16.45 21.96 0.20
C THR A 283 15.05 21.74 -0.39
N SER A 284 14.12 22.64 -0.11
CA SER A 284 12.79 22.64 -0.70
C SER A 284 12.85 22.94 -2.20
N LEU A 285 12.00 22.26 -2.97
CA LEU A 285 11.77 22.50 -4.38
C LEU A 285 10.35 23.04 -4.58
N ASP A 286 10.13 23.76 -5.68
CA ASP A 286 8.78 24.18 -6.07
C ASP A 286 7.92 22.94 -6.36
N SER A 287 6.74 22.88 -5.73
CA SER A 287 5.77 21.82 -5.94
C SER A 287 4.77 22.22 -7.03
N PRO A 288 4.45 21.34 -8.00
CA PRO A 288 3.39 21.59 -8.98
C PRO A 288 1.99 21.47 -8.38
N ALA A 289 1.88 20.84 -7.21
CA ALA A 289 0.65 20.60 -6.49
C ALA A 289 0.37 21.76 -5.52
N SER A 290 -0.88 22.25 -5.49
CA SER A 290 -1.34 23.33 -4.59
C SER A 290 -1.87 22.80 -3.25
N ASP A 291 -2.09 23.68 -2.28
CA ASP A 291 -2.53 23.36 -0.91
C ASP A 291 -3.82 22.52 -0.84
N ASP A 292 -4.73 22.66 -1.81
CA ASP A 292 -5.99 21.91 -1.88
C ASP A 292 -5.85 20.51 -2.53
N THR A 293 -4.65 20.08 -2.93
CA THR A 293 -4.44 18.76 -3.56
C THR A 293 -4.50 17.63 -2.55
N ILE A 294 -5.22 16.55 -2.89
CA ILE A 294 -5.38 15.38 -2.02
C ILE A 294 -4.05 14.64 -1.94
N ALA A 295 -3.73 14.13 -0.75
CA ALA A 295 -2.47 13.51 -0.33
C ALA A 295 -1.90 12.36 -1.19
N ALA A 296 -2.61 11.94 -2.23
CA ALA A 296 -2.19 10.95 -3.22
C ALA A 296 -1.07 11.52 -4.09
N ARG A 297 0.13 10.97 -3.97
CA ARG A 297 1.28 11.35 -4.79
C ARG A 297 2.14 10.14 -5.12
N ALA A 298 2.68 10.15 -6.33
CA ALA A 298 3.76 9.26 -6.71
C ALA A 298 4.79 10.08 -7.51
N ILE A 299 6.06 9.95 -7.16
CA ILE A 299 7.18 10.63 -7.79
C ILE A 299 8.09 9.61 -8.45
N ALA A 300 8.57 9.93 -9.65
CA ALA A 300 9.54 9.12 -10.34
C ALA A 300 10.51 10.02 -11.07
N GLY A 301 11.78 9.67 -11.02
CA GLY A 301 12.85 10.34 -11.74
C GLY A 301 13.96 9.35 -12.03
N ASP A 302 14.79 9.70 -13.01
CA ASP A 302 16.11 9.11 -13.15
C ASP A 302 17.17 10.23 -13.23
N ALA A 303 18.44 9.85 -13.09
CA ALA A 303 19.53 10.83 -13.04
C ALA A 303 19.70 11.67 -14.33
N SER A 304 19.09 11.25 -15.43
CA SER A 304 19.12 11.90 -16.73
C SER A 304 17.82 12.60 -17.12
N THR A 305 16.74 12.46 -16.33
CA THR A 305 15.40 12.88 -16.74
C THR A 305 14.76 13.91 -15.83
N PRO A 306 13.78 14.65 -16.36
CA PRO A 306 12.92 15.50 -15.56
C PRO A 306 12.18 14.67 -14.49
N LEU A 307 12.20 15.14 -13.25
CA LEU A 307 11.38 14.59 -12.17
C LEU A 307 9.90 14.66 -12.58
N ALA A 308 9.17 13.56 -12.38
CA ALA A 308 7.74 13.45 -12.64
C ALA A 308 6.97 13.26 -11.34
N ILE A 309 5.79 13.87 -11.23
CA ILE A 309 4.89 13.77 -10.08
C ILE A 309 3.48 13.52 -10.60
N ALA A 310 2.91 12.37 -10.25
CA ALA A 310 1.49 12.09 -10.38
C ALA A 310 0.77 12.48 -9.10
N TYR A 311 -0.33 13.22 -9.20
CA TYR A 311 -1.08 13.70 -8.04
C TYR A 311 -2.55 13.93 -8.39
N LYS A 312 -3.38 14.10 -7.37
CA LYS A 312 -4.77 14.53 -7.54
C LYS A 312 -4.92 16.03 -7.32
N SER A 313 -5.57 16.71 -8.27
CA SER A 313 -5.92 18.12 -8.12
C SER A 313 -6.95 18.35 -7.01
N ALA A 314 -7.18 19.60 -6.63
CA ALA A 314 -8.23 20.00 -5.69
C ALA A 314 -9.64 19.59 -6.13
N VAL A 315 -9.85 19.45 -7.44
CA VAL A 315 -11.10 19.01 -8.05
C VAL A 315 -11.09 17.51 -8.38
N SER A 316 -10.15 16.75 -7.79
CA SER A 316 -9.99 15.30 -7.92
C SER A 316 -9.68 14.81 -9.35
N GLU A 317 -9.05 15.65 -10.17
CA GLU A 317 -8.50 15.23 -11.46
C GLU A 317 -7.15 14.53 -11.27
N LEU A 318 -6.89 13.49 -12.05
CA LEU A 318 -5.58 12.86 -12.10
C LEU A 318 -4.65 13.72 -12.96
N MET A 319 -3.60 14.24 -12.33
CA MET A 319 -2.62 15.12 -12.93
C MET A 319 -1.26 14.43 -13.01
N LEU A 320 -0.51 14.74 -14.06
CA LEU A 320 0.93 14.51 -14.13
C LEU A 320 1.63 15.85 -14.34
N ALA A 321 2.64 16.12 -13.53
CA ALA A 321 3.58 17.21 -13.75
C ALA A 321 4.98 16.63 -14.03
N THR A 322 5.67 17.14 -15.04
CA THR A 322 7.06 16.81 -15.36
C THR A 322 7.91 18.07 -15.29
N TYR A 323 9.04 18.02 -14.59
CA TYR A 323 9.89 19.18 -14.35
C TYR A 323 10.78 19.49 -15.56
N ASP A 324 10.48 20.53 -16.32
CA ASP A 324 11.34 20.93 -17.44
C ASP A 324 12.62 21.60 -16.93
N THR A 325 13.75 20.91 -17.07
CA THR A 325 15.07 21.46 -16.68
C THR A 325 15.54 22.65 -17.53
N ALA A 326 15.03 22.82 -18.76
CA ALA A 326 15.40 23.93 -19.62
C ALA A 326 14.72 25.24 -19.16
N ASP A 327 13.45 25.14 -18.81
CA ASP A 327 12.64 26.28 -18.36
C ASP A 327 12.60 26.41 -16.82
N SER A 328 13.16 25.43 -16.09
CA SER A 328 13.13 25.33 -14.63
C SER A 328 11.71 25.39 -14.05
N ASP A 329 10.74 24.83 -14.76
CA ASP A 329 9.32 24.93 -14.44
C ASP A 329 8.58 23.60 -14.70
N TRP A 330 7.42 23.44 -14.07
CA TRP A 330 6.60 22.25 -14.18
C TRP A 330 5.66 22.30 -15.38
N GLN A 331 5.72 21.29 -16.24
CA GLN A 331 4.75 21.07 -17.30
C GLN A 331 3.64 20.15 -16.79
N GLN A 332 2.42 20.67 -16.66
CA GLN A 332 1.27 19.93 -16.14
C GLN A 332 0.38 19.39 -17.25
N THR A 333 -0.10 18.17 -17.08
CA THR A 333 -1.06 17.50 -17.98
C THR A 333 -2.18 16.88 -17.16
N THR A 334 -3.42 17.19 -17.51
CA THR A 334 -4.60 16.49 -16.96
C THR A 334 -4.78 15.18 -17.72
N LEU A 335 -4.71 14.05 -17.02
CA LEU A 335 -4.83 12.71 -17.60
C LEU A 335 -6.24 12.17 -17.53
N ALA A 336 -6.92 12.41 -16.41
CA ALA A 336 -8.32 12.05 -16.22
C ALA A 336 -9.04 13.16 -15.47
N THR A 337 -10.21 13.57 -15.98
CA THR A 337 -10.97 14.73 -15.50
C THR A 337 -12.04 14.39 -14.45
N SER A 338 -12.07 13.16 -13.93
CA SER A 338 -13.23 12.64 -13.21
C SER A 338 -12.88 11.97 -11.88
N LEU A 339 -13.74 12.22 -10.88
CA LEU A 339 -13.90 11.62 -9.54
C LEU A 339 -13.87 10.08 -9.49
N ALA A 340 -13.80 9.41 -10.65
CA ALA A 340 -13.84 7.97 -10.82
C ALA A 340 -12.48 7.27 -10.59
N THR A 341 -11.51 7.91 -9.93
CA THR A 341 -10.23 7.29 -9.56
C THR A 341 -10.06 7.25 -8.04
N ALA A 342 -9.38 6.25 -7.51
CA ALA A 342 -9.01 6.13 -6.09
C ALA A 342 -7.82 7.04 -5.75
N ASN A 343 -7.56 7.23 -4.46
CA ASN A 343 -6.41 8.02 -3.99
C ASN A 343 -5.10 7.21 -3.98
N THR A 344 -5.13 5.93 -4.33
CA THR A 344 -3.90 5.15 -4.54
C THR A 344 -3.31 5.50 -5.90
N LEU A 345 -2.05 5.92 -5.92
CA LEU A 345 -1.28 6.16 -7.13
C LEU A 345 0.05 5.42 -7.07
N ALA A 346 0.47 4.90 -8.22
CA ALA A 346 1.85 4.52 -8.49
C ALA A 346 2.32 5.19 -9.77
N LEU A 347 3.57 5.61 -9.81
CA LEU A 347 4.20 6.22 -10.97
C LEU A 347 5.55 5.55 -11.19
N THR A 348 5.85 5.23 -12.43
CA THR A 348 7.18 4.83 -12.87
C THR A 348 7.52 5.54 -14.16
N LEU A 349 8.82 5.67 -14.44
CA LEU A 349 9.32 6.05 -15.76
C LEU A 349 9.91 4.80 -16.42
N SER A 350 9.70 4.64 -17.72
CA SER A 350 10.48 3.70 -18.53
C SER A 350 11.93 4.19 -18.67
N PRO A 351 12.87 3.34 -19.14
CA PRO A 351 14.23 3.76 -19.48
C PRO A 351 14.29 4.91 -20.51
N THR A 352 13.29 5.02 -21.38
CA THR A 352 13.11 6.14 -22.33
C THR A 352 12.36 7.34 -21.74
N SER A 353 12.20 7.39 -20.42
CA SER A 353 11.57 8.49 -19.69
C SER A 353 10.07 8.63 -19.95
N SER A 354 9.42 7.61 -20.50
CA SER A 354 7.98 7.61 -20.70
C SER A 354 7.28 7.30 -19.38
N PRO A 355 6.41 8.19 -18.87
CA PRO A 355 5.66 7.94 -17.67
C PRO A 355 4.59 6.86 -17.87
N ALA A 356 4.47 5.99 -16.88
CA ALA A 356 3.34 5.10 -16.68
C ALA A 356 2.77 5.35 -15.27
N ILE A 357 1.46 5.55 -15.19
CA ILE A 357 0.74 5.82 -13.94
C ILE A 357 -0.31 4.76 -13.77
N ALA A 358 -0.38 4.18 -12.60
CA ALA A 358 -1.41 3.23 -12.23
C ALA A 358 -2.23 3.77 -11.05
N THR A 359 -3.55 3.61 -11.14
CA THR A 359 -4.50 3.94 -10.09
C THR A 359 -5.67 2.97 -10.15
N LEU A 360 -6.43 2.85 -9.07
CA LEU A 360 -7.71 2.15 -9.13
C LEU A 360 -8.81 3.12 -9.55
N ASN A 361 -9.90 2.62 -10.10
CA ASN A 361 -11.10 3.45 -10.25
C ASN A 361 -11.75 3.72 -8.85
N SER A 362 -12.79 4.55 -8.78
CA SER A 362 -13.40 4.93 -7.50
C SER A 362 -14.12 3.79 -6.79
N GLN A 363 -14.58 2.79 -7.54
CA GLN A 363 -15.18 1.56 -7.01
C GLN A 363 -14.13 0.52 -6.62
N ARG A 364 -12.86 0.74 -7.01
CA ARG A 364 -11.70 -0.13 -6.80
C ARG A 364 -11.83 -1.53 -7.41
N ASP A 365 -12.67 -1.69 -8.42
CA ASP A 365 -12.87 -2.93 -9.17
C ASP A 365 -12.12 -2.94 -10.52
N GLU A 366 -11.55 -1.81 -10.93
CA GLU A 366 -10.67 -1.70 -12.11
C GLU A 366 -9.34 -1.05 -11.75
N LEU A 367 -8.24 -1.62 -12.27
CA LEU A 367 -6.95 -0.95 -12.37
C LEU A 367 -6.92 -0.14 -13.67
N LEU A 368 -6.66 1.14 -13.54
CA LEU A 368 -6.48 2.09 -14.63
C LEU A 368 -4.98 2.32 -14.82
N ILE A 369 -4.48 2.07 -16.03
CA ILE A 369 -3.08 2.31 -16.38
C ILE A 369 -3.03 3.37 -17.49
N PHE A 370 -2.39 4.50 -17.19
CA PHE A 370 -2.14 5.58 -18.13
C PHE A 370 -0.69 5.50 -18.60
N ARG A 371 -0.46 5.33 -19.89
CA ARG A 371 0.88 5.26 -20.48
C ARG A 371 1.06 6.35 -21.51
N ARG A 372 2.26 6.90 -21.56
CA ARG A 372 2.66 7.83 -22.61
C ARG A 372 3.59 7.15 -23.60
N ASP A 373 3.20 7.14 -24.88
CA ASP A 373 4.06 6.75 -25.99
C ASP A 373 4.29 7.97 -26.89
N GLY A 374 5.50 8.52 -26.84
CA GLY A 374 5.84 9.80 -27.43
C GLY A 374 4.96 10.94 -26.90
N ASN A 375 4.04 11.42 -27.75
CA ASN A 375 3.12 12.51 -27.41
C ASN A 375 1.67 12.04 -27.21
N ALA A 376 1.40 10.74 -27.35
CA ALA A 376 0.06 10.19 -27.17
C ALA A 376 -0.06 9.54 -25.80
N TRP A 377 -1.21 9.73 -25.17
CA TRP A 377 -1.62 9.01 -23.97
C TRP A 377 -2.56 7.88 -24.35
N SER A 378 -2.35 6.71 -23.74
CA SER A 378 -3.31 5.61 -23.73
C SER A 378 -3.81 5.38 -22.31
N GLU A 379 -5.08 4.99 -22.22
CA GLU A 379 -5.72 4.53 -20.98
C GLU A 379 -6.09 3.07 -21.18
N GLU A 380 -5.63 2.22 -20.28
CA GLU A 380 -5.97 0.81 -20.21
C GLU A 380 -6.78 0.55 -18.93
N ARG A 381 -7.78 -0.33 -19.03
CA ARG A 381 -8.66 -0.70 -17.91
C ARG A 381 -8.61 -2.20 -17.74
N HIS A 382 -8.26 -2.63 -16.54
CA HIS A 382 -8.05 -4.03 -16.21
C HIS A 382 -8.95 -4.39 -15.03
N PRO A 383 -9.95 -5.27 -15.21
CA PRO A 383 -10.79 -5.74 -14.12
C PRO A 383 -9.93 -6.39 -13.04
N VAL A 384 -10.19 -6.07 -11.78
CA VAL A 384 -9.47 -6.63 -10.62
C VAL A 384 -10.22 -7.83 -10.02
N GLY A 385 -11.49 -8.01 -10.39
CA GLY A 385 -12.35 -9.13 -9.97
C GLY A 385 -13.67 -8.64 -9.35
N PRO A 386 -14.67 -9.53 -9.20
CA PRO A 386 -15.94 -9.19 -8.58
C PRO A 386 -15.71 -8.77 -7.11
N THR A 387 -16.39 -7.70 -6.74
CA THR A 387 -16.30 -6.99 -5.47
C THR A 387 -16.52 -7.90 -4.25
N ASP A 388 -15.49 -8.12 -3.44
CA ASP A 388 -15.66 -7.86 -2.02
C ASP A 388 -15.76 -6.33 -1.92
N THR A 389 -16.91 -5.82 -1.47
CA THR A 389 -17.29 -4.40 -1.49
C THR A 389 -16.43 -3.49 -0.59
N GLU A 390 -15.23 -3.92 -0.23
CA GLU A 390 -14.34 -3.24 0.70
C GLU A 390 -12.87 -3.46 0.32
N VAL A 391 -12.46 -3.05 -0.88
CA VAL A 391 -11.03 -2.90 -1.21
C VAL A 391 -10.49 -1.72 -0.38
N ALA A 392 -10.03 -2.00 0.84
CA ALA A 392 -9.70 -0.94 1.79
C ALA A 392 -8.40 -0.23 1.42
N THR A 393 -7.38 -0.95 0.91
CA THR A 393 -6.03 -0.38 0.75
C THR A 393 -5.27 -1.09 -0.37
N GLY A 394 -5.62 -0.80 -1.62
CA GLY A 394 -4.75 -1.15 -2.74
C GLY A 394 -3.40 -0.46 -2.61
N ALA A 395 -2.30 -1.15 -2.28
CA ALA A 395 -0.96 -0.66 -2.56
C ALA A 395 -0.64 -1.08 -4.00
N ILE A 396 -0.41 -0.09 -4.88
CA ILE A 396 0.02 -0.36 -6.25
C ILE A 396 1.53 -0.16 -6.25
N SER A 397 2.25 -1.16 -6.73
CA SER A 397 3.63 -0.99 -7.16
C SER A 397 3.67 -1.16 -8.69
N LEU A 398 4.46 -0.34 -9.36
CA LEU A 398 4.48 -0.24 -10.80
C LEU A 398 5.92 -0.11 -11.27
N THR A 399 6.28 -0.88 -12.29
CA THR A 399 7.58 -0.81 -12.91
C THR A 399 7.46 -1.03 -14.42
N ALA A 400 8.26 -0.30 -15.20
CA ALA A 400 8.18 -0.29 -16.65
C ALA A 400 9.57 -0.42 -17.27
N THR A 401 9.66 -1.24 -18.31
CA THR A 401 10.72 -1.16 -19.33
C THR A 401 10.15 -0.51 -20.59
N ASP A 402 10.94 -0.36 -21.65
CA ASP A 402 10.42 0.14 -22.92
C ASP A 402 9.34 -0.78 -23.53
N ASN A 403 9.40 -2.09 -23.23
CA ASN A 403 8.54 -3.11 -23.84
C ASN A 403 7.67 -3.88 -22.85
N ALA A 404 7.87 -3.71 -21.55
CA ALA A 404 7.16 -4.46 -20.52
C ALA A 404 6.70 -3.55 -19.38
N LEU A 405 5.62 -3.95 -18.74
CA LEU A 405 5.06 -3.30 -17.56
C LEU A 405 4.67 -4.41 -16.59
N ALA A 406 5.00 -4.27 -15.32
CA ALA A 406 4.40 -5.05 -14.25
C ALA A 406 3.78 -4.10 -13.25
N ALA A 407 2.56 -4.44 -12.87
CA ALA A 407 1.91 -3.87 -11.72
C ALA A 407 1.72 -4.98 -10.69
N GLY A 408 2.09 -4.67 -9.46
CA GLY A 408 1.72 -5.45 -8.29
C GLY A 408 0.58 -4.75 -7.59
N LEU A 409 -0.41 -5.53 -7.20
CA LEU A 409 -1.52 -5.03 -6.40
C LEU A 409 -1.64 -5.91 -5.15
N HIS A 410 -1.51 -5.26 -4.00
CA HIS A 410 -2.01 -5.84 -2.76
C HIS A 410 -3.48 -5.46 -2.64
N ILE A 411 -4.37 -6.44 -2.48
CA ILE A 411 -5.78 -6.18 -2.17
C ILE A 411 -6.02 -6.71 -0.78
N SER A 412 -6.44 -5.83 0.12
CA SER A 412 -6.87 -6.20 1.46
C SER A 412 -8.35 -5.85 1.61
N THR A 413 -9.13 -6.84 2.03
CA THR A 413 -10.54 -6.76 2.39
C THR A 413 -10.70 -7.14 3.85
N THR A 414 -11.89 -6.97 4.40
CA THR A 414 -12.23 -7.30 5.80
C THR A 414 -12.00 -8.78 6.12
N ASP A 415 -12.20 -9.66 5.15
CA ASP A 415 -12.13 -11.11 5.35
C ASP A 415 -10.90 -11.76 4.69
N HIS A 416 -10.29 -11.12 3.68
CA HIS A 416 -9.20 -11.70 2.91
C HIS A 416 -8.19 -10.66 2.43
N ALA A 417 -6.93 -11.06 2.27
CA ALA A 417 -5.99 -10.28 1.48
C ALA A 417 -5.35 -11.14 0.39
N ARG A 418 -5.14 -10.55 -0.79
CA ARG A 418 -4.63 -11.23 -1.98
C ARG A 418 -3.50 -10.42 -2.57
N VAL A 419 -2.50 -11.13 -3.09
CA VAL A 419 -1.40 -10.54 -3.84
C VAL A 419 -1.58 -10.90 -5.30
N LEU A 420 -1.76 -9.88 -6.14
CA LEU A 420 -1.96 -10.05 -7.56
C LEU A 420 -0.78 -9.45 -8.35
N LYS A 421 -0.30 -10.18 -9.36
CA LYS A 421 0.59 -9.65 -10.41
C LYS A 421 -0.21 -9.47 -11.68
N PHE A 422 -0.18 -8.27 -12.25
CA PHE A 422 -0.79 -8.02 -13.55
C PHE A 422 0.07 -8.63 -14.66
N ASN A 423 -0.54 -9.46 -15.52
CA ASN A 423 0.10 -10.00 -16.71
C ASN A 423 -0.34 -9.20 -17.95
N ALA A 424 0.54 -8.31 -18.41
CA ALA A 424 0.27 -7.45 -19.56
C ALA A 424 0.06 -8.21 -20.90
N LEU A 425 0.52 -9.46 -21.02
CA LEU A 425 0.33 -10.26 -22.24
C LEU A 425 -1.08 -10.82 -22.36
N THR A 426 -1.66 -11.27 -21.24
CA THR A 426 -3.00 -11.87 -21.21
C THR A 426 -4.07 -10.87 -20.79
N SER A 427 -3.66 -9.74 -20.20
CA SER A 427 -4.56 -8.78 -19.53
C SER A 427 -5.30 -9.40 -18.33
N ASP A 428 -4.72 -10.44 -17.73
CA ASP A 428 -5.26 -11.12 -16.56
C ASP A 428 -4.42 -10.86 -15.31
N TRP A 429 -5.03 -11.10 -14.15
CA TRP A 429 -4.34 -11.11 -12.87
C TRP A 429 -3.86 -12.51 -12.52
N LEU A 430 -2.59 -12.61 -12.16
CA LEU A 430 -2.00 -13.80 -11.59
C LEU A 430 -2.10 -13.72 -10.06
N PRO A 431 -2.93 -14.55 -9.42
CA PRO A 431 -2.94 -14.64 -7.96
C PRO A 431 -1.68 -15.37 -7.49
N LEU A 432 -0.94 -14.77 -6.57
CA LEU A 432 0.30 -15.34 -6.01
C LEU A 432 0.10 -15.95 -4.63
N LEU A 433 -0.92 -15.47 -3.93
CA LEU A 433 -1.43 -16.03 -2.69
C LEU A 433 -2.94 -16.15 -2.81
N HIS A 434 -3.48 -17.31 -2.47
CA HIS A 434 -4.93 -17.50 -2.26
C HIS A 434 -5.33 -17.70 -0.80
N GLU A 435 -4.37 -17.80 0.12
CA GLU A 435 -4.64 -17.61 1.55
C GLU A 435 -4.48 -16.14 1.90
N SER A 436 -5.27 -15.65 2.86
CA SER A 436 -5.29 -14.26 3.27
C SER A 436 -3.87 -13.79 3.62
N ALA A 437 -3.29 -12.95 2.77
CA ALA A 437 -2.09 -12.21 3.12
C ALA A 437 -2.37 -11.39 4.39
N HIS A 438 -1.32 -10.94 5.07
CA HIS A 438 -1.55 -10.12 6.26
C HIS A 438 -2.24 -8.80 5.84
N ALA A 439 -3.43 -8.52 6.37
CA ALA A 439 -4.33 -7.45 5.91
C ALA A 439 -3.71 -6.04 5.92
N ASP A 440 -2.76 -5.79 6.83
CA ASP A 440 -2.04 -4.52 6.97
C ASP A 440 -0.70 -4.45 6.21
N SER A 441 -0.44 -5.38 5.28
CA SER A 441 0.82 -5.42 4.54
C SER A 441 0.78 -4.73 3.18
N ASN A 442 1.96 -4.29 2.72
CA ASN A 442 2.14 -3.81 1.35
C ASN A 442 2.62 -4.97 0.47
N THR A 443 2.37 -4.84 -0.83
CA THR A 443 3.10 -5.60 -1.85
C THR A 443 3.95 -4.62 -2.64
N SER A 444 5.23 -4.94 -2.85
CA SER A 444 6.09 -4.21 -3.77
C SER A 444 6.58 -5.13 -4.89
N VAL A 445 6.72 -4.59 -6.09
CA VAL A 445 7.15 -5.32 -7.28
C VAL A 445 8.26 -4.59 -8.03
N ALA A 446 9.11 -5.35 -8.69
CA ALA A 446 10.12 -4.83 -9.60
C ALA A 446 10.28 -5.78 -10.80
N ILE A 447 10.67 -5.25 -11.96
CA ILE A 447 11.06 -6.06 -13.13
C ILE A 447 12.56 -5.93 -13.33
N ASP A 448 13.23 -7.05 -13.53
CA ASP A 448 14.65 -7.04 -13.93
C ASP A 448 14.83 -6.91 -15.45
N SER A 449 16.09 -6.75 -15.87
CA SER A 449 16.44 -6.61 -17.29
C SER A 449 16.08 -7.82 -18.16
N GLN A 450 15.78 -8.97 -17.57
CA GLN A 450 15.34 -10.18 -18.25
C GLN A 450 13.82 -10.27 -18.38
N GLY A 451 13.09 -9.31 -17.81
CA GLY A 451 11.62 -9.30 -17.79
C GLY A 451 11.01 -10.06 -16.62
N ARG A 452 11.84 -10.67 -15.75
CA ARG A 452 11.35 -11.42 -14.60
C ARG A 452 10.81 -10.45 -13.55
N THR A 453 9.74 -10.84 -12.88
CA THR A 453 9.08 -10.02 -11.87
C THR A 453 9.45 -10.50 -10.48
N HIS A 454 10.02 -9.58 -9.71
CA HIS A 454 10.36 -9.73 -8.30
C HIS A 454 9.22 -9.15 -7.47
N ILE A 455 8.76 -9.89 -6.48
CA ILE A 455 7.60 -9.51 -5.67
C ILE A 455 7.90 -9.79 -4.22
N ILE A 456 7.55 -8.84 -3.35
CA ILE A 456 7.61 -9.02 -1.90
C ILE A 456 6.24 -8.78 -1.30
N PHE A 457 5.90 -9.59 -0.30
CA PHE A 457 4.62 -9.53 0.40
C PHE A 457 4.77 -10.17 1.79
N VAL A 458 3.76 -9.98 2.64
CA VAL A 458 3.65 -10.71 3.92
C VAL A 458 2.69 -11.87 3.72
N ASN A 459 3.15 -13.07 4.04
CA ASN A 459 2.34 -14.28 3.90
C ASN A 459 1.32 -14.41 5.07
N PRO A 460 0.38 -15.38 5.01
CA PRO A 460 -0.63 -15.56 6.05
C PRO A 460 -0.06 -15.81 7.45
N GLU A 461 1.14 -16.40 7.56
CA GLU A 461 1.83 -16.59 8.84
C GLU A 461 2.49 -15.32 9.39
N GLY A 462 2.40 -14.19 8.67
CA GLY A 462 2.98 -12.91 9.08
C GLY A 462 4.47 -12.78 8.80
N HIS A 463 5.03 -13.58 7.88
CA HIS A 463 6.44 -13.54 7.49
C HIS A 463 6.67 -12.75 6.20
N LEU A 464 7.80 -12.06 6.11
CA LEU A 464 8.23 -11.40 4.88
C LEU A 464 8.65 -12.45 3.87
N THR A 465 7.97 -12.46 2.72
CA THR A 465 8.15 -13.44 1.66
C THR A 465 8.51 -12.75 0.35
N TYR A 466 9.41 -13.37 -0.41
CA TYR A 466 9.84 -12.94 -1.72
C TYR A 466 9.50 -14.01 -2.76
N ALA A 467 8.96 -13.60 -3.89
CA ALA A 467 8.72 -14.43 -5.06
C ALA A 467 9.45 -13.87 -6.27
N LEU A 468 10.14 -14.74 -7.01
CA LEU A 468 10.63 -14.46 -8.36
C LEU A 468 9.79 -15.22 -9.37
N LEU A 469 9.25 -14.49 -10.33
CA LEU A 469 8.41 -14.99 -11.40
C LEU A 469 9.05 -14.71 -12.76
N PRO A 470 8.91 -15.61 -13.74
CA PRO A 470 9.33 -15.35 -15.10
C PRO A 470 8.60 -14.16 -15.75
#